data_AF-A0A2R4AL02-F1
#
_entry.id   AF-A0A2R4AL02-F1
#
_cell.length_a   1.000
_cell.length_b   1.000
_cell.length_c   1.000
_cell.angle_alpha   90.00
_cell.angle_beta   90.00
_cell.angle_gamma   90.00
#
_symmetry.space_group_name_H-M   'P 1'
#
loop_
_entity.id
_entity.type
_entity.pdbx_description
1 polymer ?
#
loop_
_entity_poly.entity_id
_entity_poly.type
_entity_poly.pdbx_seq_one_letter_code
_entity_poly.pdbx_strand_id
1 'polypeptide(L)'
;MDYYKTNAIYENLDGSEDYYWVVGNAWILVYGDHGSNPKLIVFAHGKSWQVDQNIIHIVSNLSKETGIPAIRIEFEDSSSEIDSVDIHKGSGEKITVGLDSLKSLYQKYGVPVNNKPCQKSVNDATSSAYHNWQRASLGSITVSDIDLFYLGRNREKSIIELKRSYIPLENWSPYRDDFPNFMLLSNLCSSGGYDFLISYNVRHKSPFRDDPSMIKLFYYDDAFQSQGTITLNFEEFASAKY
;
A
#
# COMPACT_ATOMS: atom_id res chain seq x y z
N MET A 1 -23.18 1.94 -9.26
CA MET A 1 -22.00 2.37 -10.04
C MET A 1 -20.90 1.38 -9.71
N ASP A 2 -20.25 0.80 -10.72
CA ASP A 2 -19.06 0.00 -10.47
C ASP A 2 -17.90 0.90 -10.06
N TYR A 3 -17.56 0.87 -8.77
CA TYR A 3 -16.32 1.44 -8.28
C TYR A 3 -15.13 0.70 -8.91
N TYR A 4 -14.04 1.42 -9.19
CA TYR A 4 -12.86 0.92 -9.91
C TYR A 4 -12.40 -0.47 -9.42
N LYS A 5 -12.64 -1.51 -10.24
CA LYS A 5 -12.28 -2.90 -9.90
C LYS A 5 -10.84 -3.27 -10.31
N THR A 6 -10.20 -2.47 -11.17
CA THR A 6 -8.91 -2.82 -11.78
C THR A 6 -7.97 -1.63 -11.98
N ASN A 7 -6.73 -1.95 -12.32
CA ASN A 7 -5.66 -1.06 -12.75
C ASN A 7 -5.03 -1.72 -13.98
N ALA A 8 -4.84 -1.02 -15.09
CA ALA A 8 -4.31 -1.64 -16.30
C ALA A 8 -2.88 -2.19 -16.12
N ILE A 9 -2.11 -1.67 -15.16
CA ILE A 9 -0.83 -2.27 -14.75
C ILE A 9 -1.05 -3.70 -14.21
N TYR A 10 -1.99 -3.89 -13.28
CA TYR A 10 -2.31 -5.22 -12.73
C TYR A 10 -2.91 -6.15 -13.81
N GLU A 11 -3.76 -5.63 -14.70
CA GLU A 11 -4.35 -6.41 -15.80
C GLU A 11 -3.31 -6.95 -16.80
N ASN A 12 -2.19 -6.24 -16.99
CA ASN A 12 -1.13 -6.64 -17.92
C ASN A 12 0.07 -7.32 -17.20
N LEU A 13 0.10 -7.32 -15.86
CA LEU A 13 1.02 -8.12 -15.04
C LEU A 13 0.41 -9.46 -14.59
N ASP A 14 -0.87 -9.74 -14.89
CA ASP A 14 -1.54 -10.98 -14.48
C ASP A 14 -0.79 -12.23 -14.98
N GLY A 15 -0.62 -13.21 -14.09
CA GLY A 15 0.24 -14.38 -14.33
C GLY A 15 1.76 -14.15 -14.24
N SER A 16 2.24 -12.97 -13.83
CA SER A 16 3.66 -12.75 -13.53
C SER A 16 4.12 -13.52 -12.29
N GLU A 17 5.31 -14.12 -12.33
CA GLU A 17 5.99 -14.70 -11.16
C GLU A 17 6.90 -13.70 -10.42
N ASP A 18 7.14 -12.53 -11.01
CA ASP A 18 8.11 -11.52 -10.54
C ASP A 18 7.45 -10.35 -9.78
N TYR A 19 6.15 -10.11 -10.01
CA TYR A 19 5.39 -8.96 -9.52
C TYR A 19 4.22 -9.39 -8.62
N TYR A 20 3.99 -8.67 -7.52
CA TYR A 20 2.98 -9.02 -6.52
C TYR A 20 2.22 -7.79 -5.99
N TRP A 21 0.91 -7.88 -5.85
CA TRP A 21 0.02 -6.83 -5.34
C TRP A 21 -1.19 -7.43 -4.64
N VAL A 22 -1.96 -6.61 -3.91
CA VAL A 22 -3.22 -7.03 -3.28
C VAL A 22 -4.44 -6.53 -4.07
N VAL A 23 -5.51 -7.32 -4.06
CA VAL A 23 -6.75 -7.03 -4.81
C VAL A 23 -8.00 -7.20 -3.96
N GLY A 24 -9.06 -6.49 -4.33
CA GLY A 24 -10.35 -6.53 -3.64
C GLY A 24 -10.30 -5.76 -2.32
N ASN A 25 -10.72 -6.42 -1.25
CA ASN A 25 -10.90 -5.81 0.07
C ASN A 25 -9.70 -6.11 1.00
N ALA A 26 -8.48 -5.84 0.52
CA ALA A 26 -7.23 -6.12 1.23
C ALA A 26 -6.14 -5.10 0.88
N TRP A 27 -5.36 -4.70 1.89
CA TRP A 27 -4.33 -3.66 1.80
C TRP A 27 -3.10 -4.03 2.61
N ILE A 28 -1.92 -3.69 2.10
CA ILE A 28 -0.65 -3.73 2.84
C ILE A 28 -0.31 -2.29 3.18
N LEU A 29 -0.60 -1.89 4.41
CA LEU A 29 -0.52 -0.51 4.89
C LEU A 29 0.75 -0.31 5.70
N VAL A 30 1.54 0.69 5.34
CA VAL A 30 2.66 1.19 6.14
C VAL A 30 2.14 2.35 6.98
N TYR A 31 2.36 2.32 8.30
CA TYR A 31 2.06 3.43 9.20
C TYR A 31 3.37 4.04 9.72
N GLY A 32 3.44 5.36 9.69
CA GLY A 32 4.56 6.15 10.19
C GLY A 32 4.16 7.27 11.13
N ASP A 33 5.17 7.93 11.69
CA ASP A 33 4.97 9.16 12.45
C ASP A 33 4.86 10.41 11.54
N HIS A 34 4.72 11.57 12.17
CA HIS A 34 4.67 12.88 11.52
C HIS A 34 5.92 13.24 10.69
N GLY A 35 7.05 12.54 10.88
CA GLY A 35 8.28 12.69 10.11
C GLY A 35 8.42 11.67 8.98
N SER A 36 7.35 10.94 8.65
CA SER A 36 7.35 9.84 7.66
C SER A 36 8.25 8.65 8.03
N ASN A 37 8.60 8.48 9.30
CA ASN A 37 9.39 7.33 9.76
C ASN A 37 8.48 6.10 9.95
N PRO A 38 8.70 4.97 9.27
CA PRO A 38 7.90 3.75 9.45
C PRO A 38 7.91 3.25 10.90
N LYS A 39 6.77 2.71 11.36
CA LYS A 39 6.56 2.17 12.70
C LYS A 39 5.90 0.79 12.70
N LEU A 40 4.99 0.55 11.77
CA LEU A 40 4.16 -0.65 11.73
C LEU A 40 3.74 -0.94 10.29
N ILE A 41 3.95 -2.19 9.84
CA ILE A 41 3.33 -2.73 8.63
C ILE A 41 2.05 -3.46 9.06
N VAL A 42 0.98 -3.29 8.30
CA VAL A 42 -0.31 -3.93 8.56
C VAL A 42 -0.85 -4.54 7.29
N PHE A 43 -0.96 -5.86 7.26
CA PHE A 43 -1.74 -6.52 6.24
C PHE A 43 -3.18 -6.67 6.72
N ALA A 44 -4.05 -5.76 6.28
CA ALA A 44 -5.46 -5.71 6.64
C ALA A 44 -6.32 -6.26 5.50
N HIS A 45 -7.21 -7.21 5.78
CA HIS A 45 -8.13 -7.76 4.77
C HIS A 45 -9.52 -8.09 5.34
N GLY A 46 -10.53 -8.05 4.50
CA GLY A 46 -11.87 -8.54 4.82
C GLY A 46 -11.91 -10.07 4.94
N LYS A 47 -12.98 -10.61 5.54
CA LYS A 47 -13.24 -12.07 5.60
C LYS A 47 -13.59 -12.66 4.24
N SER A 48 -14.12 -11.86 3.31
CA SER A 48 -14.38 -12.32 1.93
C SER A 48 -13.10 -12.55 1.09
N TRP A 49 -11.97 -11.97 1.52
CA TRP A 49 -10.71 -12.02 0.76
C TRP A 49 -10.12 -13.44 0.72
N GLN A 50 -9.76 -13.90 -0.48
CA GLN A 50 -9.18 -15.23 -0.69
C GLN A 50 -7.71 -15.24 -0.28
N VAL A 51 -7.34 -16.19 0.58
CA VAL A 51 -6.06 -16.15 1.29
C VAL A 51 -4.87 -16.54 0.41
N ASP A 52 -4.19 -15.54 -0.15
CA ASP A 52 -2.90 -15.74 -0.81
C ASP A 52 -1.76 -15.90 0.22
N GLN A 53 -1.02 -17.01 0.12
CA GLN A 53 0.15 -17.31 0.95
C GLN A 53 1.41 -16.56 0.50
N ASN A 54 1.50 -16.18 -0.78
CA ASN A 54 2.62 -15.40 -1.29
C ASN A 54 2.64 -14.02 -0.62
N ILE A 55 1.51 -13.31 -0.63
CA ILE A 55 1.35 -12.03 0.07
C ILE A 55 1.69 -12.13 1.57
N ILE A 56 1.25 -13.19 2.26
CA ILE A 56 1.59 -13.42 3.67
C ILE A 56 3.10 -13.61 3.86
N HIS A 57 3.75 -14.34 2.96
CA HIS A 57 5.20 -14.55 2.98
C HIS A 57 5.98 -13.26 2.68
N ILE A 58 5.52 -12.47 1.71
CA ILE A 58 6.11 -11.18 1.31
C ILE A 58 6.06 -10.19 2.46
N VAL A 59 4.90 -10.00 3.09
CA VAL A 59 4.77 -9.12 4.27
C VAL A 59 5.61 -9.63 5.45
N SER A 60 5.69 -10.95 5.63
CA SER A 60 6.56 -11.56 6.65
C SER A 60 8.04 -11.31 6.40
N ASN A 61 8.49 -11.29 5.14
CA ASN A 61 9.88 -11.04 4.77
C ASN A 61 10.22 -9.55 4.82
N LEU A 62 9.36 -8.68 4.27
CA LEU A 62 9.48 -7.23 4.37
C LEU A 62 9.67 -6.79 5.83
N SER A 63 8.92 -7.37 6.78
CA SER A 63 9.06 -7.11 8.21
C SER A 63 10.43 -7.53 8.80
N LYS A 64 11.02 -8.63 8.32
CA LYS A 64 12.35 -9.10 8.77
C LYS A 64 13.47 -8.26 8.17
N GLU A 65 13.33 -7.89 6.90
CA GLU A 65 14.35 -7.20 6.12
C GLU A 65 14.43 -5.72 6.53
N THR A 66 13.29 -5.06 6.73
CA THR A 66 13.20 -3.66 7.20
C THR A 66 13.34 -3.51 8.72
N GLY A 67 13.19 -4.60 9.48
CA GLY A 67 13.06 -4.58 10.94
C GLY A 67 11.76 -3.95 11.47
N ILE A 68 10.88 -3.46 10.61
CA ILE A 68 9.59 -2.86 11.00
C ILE A 68 8.61 -3.98 11.36
N PRO A 69 7.95 -3.93 12.53
CA PRO A 69 7.02 -4.98 12.93
C PRO A 69 5.83 -5.04 11.97
N ALA A 70 5.43 -6.25 11.56
CA ALA A 70 4.20 -6.48 10.83
C ALA A 70 3.13 -7.16 11.69
N ILE A 71 1.88 -6.76 11.50
CA ILE A 71 0.69 -7.48 11.99
C ILE A 71 -0.25 -7.80 10.83
N ARG A 72 -0.99 -8.91 10.94
CA ARG A 72 -2.07 -9.26 10.01
C ARG A 72 -3.41 -9.15 10.72
N ILE A 73 -4.34 -8.45 10.10
CA ILE A 73 -5.68 -8.13 10.60
C ILE A 73 -6.72 -8.64 9.62
N GLU A 74 -7.70 -9.39 10.12
CA GLU A 74 -8.92 -9.74 9.41
C GLU A 74 -10.10 -8.94 10.01
N PHE A 75 -10.96 -8.36 9.17
CA PHE A 75 -12.13 -7.59 9.62
C PHE A 75 -13.42 -8.07 8.96
N GLU A 76 -14.56 -7.86 9.62
CA GLU A 76 -15.87 -8.21 9.07
C GLU A 76 -16.26 -7.22 7.96
N ASP A 77 -16.43 -7.73 6.74
CA ASP A 77 -16.70 -6.94 5.54
C ASP A 77 -18.06 -7.16 4.90
N SER A 78 -18.86 -8.09 5.43
CA SER A 78 -20.31 -8.15 5.15
C SER A 78 -21.12 -7.10 5.93
N SER A 79 -20.52 -6.51 6.97
CA SER A 79 -21.15 -5.53 7.88
C SER A 79 -21.02 -4.09 7.37
N SER A 80 -22.00 -3.23 7.69
CA SER A 80 -21.88 -1.78 7.51
C SER A 80 -21.09 -1.08 8.64
N GLU A 81 -20.70 -1.79 9.69
CA GLU A 81 -19.93 -1.29 10.83
C GLU A 81 -18.82 -2.27 11.24
N ILE A 82 -17.69 -1.75 11.74
CA ILE A 82 -16.76 -2.53 12.56
C ILE A 82 -16.74 -2.03 14.01
N ASP A 83 -16.63 -2.96 14.95
CA ASP A 83 -16.38 -2.73 16.38
C ASP A 83 -15.17 -3.52 16.91
N SER A 84 -14.67 -4.46 16.11
CA SER A 84 -13.63 -5.42 16.44
C SER A 84 -12.95 -5.95 15.18
N VAL A 85 -11.74 -6.51 15.34
CA VAL A 85 -10.97 -7.18 14.28
C VAL A 85 -10.24 -8.41 14.83
N ASP A 86 -9.97 -9.40 13.99
CA ASP A 86 -9.20 -10.58 14.34
C ASP A 86 -7.72 -10.38 13.99
N ILE A 87 -6.86 -10.36 15.00
CA ILE A 87 -5.39 -10.30 14.81
C ILE A 87 -4.84 -11.72 14.73
N HIS A 88 -4.16 -12.03 13.62
CA HIS A 88 -3.48 -13.32 13.46
C HIS A 88 -2.22 -13.40 14.33
N LYS A 89 -2.04 -14.54 15.01
CA LYS A 89 -0.86 -14.88 15.80
C LYS A 89 -0.18 -16.14 15.27
N GLY A 90 0.68 -15.98 14.26
CA GLY A 90 1.58 -17.04 13.79
C GLY A 90 0.86 -18.29 13.29
N SER A 91 0.85 -19.35 14.10
CA SER A 91 0.45 -20.73 13.77
C SER A 91 -1.07 -20.95 13.63
N GLY A 92 -1.74 -20.08 12.87
CA GLY A 92 -3.19 -20.16 12.60
C GLY A 92 -4.09 -19.63 13.72
N GLU A 93 -3.54 -19.27 14.89
CA GLU A 93 -4.28 -18.62 15.97
C GLU A 93 -4.77 -17.23 15.53
N LYS A 94 -5.98 -16.85 15.97
CA LYS A 94 -6.55 -15.50 15.86
C LYS A 94 -6.99 -15.03 17.24
N ILE A 95 -6.85 -13.74 17.52
CA ILE A 95 -7.48 -13.10 18.68
C ILE A 95 -8.29 -11.90 18.22
N THR A 96 -9.59 -11.95 18.47
CA THR A 96 -10.52 -10.82 18.30
C THR A 96 -10.20 -9.72 19.31
N VAL A 97 -10.01 -8.49 18.83
CA VAL A 97 -9.78 -7.31 19.67
C VAL A 97 -10.73 -6.18 19.28
N GLY A 98 -11.23 -5.44 20.29
CA GLY A 98 -11.99 -4.21 20.06
C GLY A 98 -11.10 -3.06 19.56
N LEU A 99 -11.72 -2.06 18.93
CA LEU A 99 -11.01 -0.95 18.27
C LEU A 99 -10.08 -0.14 19.19
N ASP A 100 -10.43 0.08 20.47
CA ASP A 100 -9.53 0.76 21.42
C ASP A 100 -8.30 -0.11 21.81
N SER A 101 -8.45 -1.44 21.82
CA SER A 101 -7.32 -2.37 22.00
C SER A 101 -6.42 -2.41 20.78
N LEU A 102 -7.00 -2.34 19.56
CA LEU A 102 -6.25 -2.20 18.32
C LEU A 102 -5.45 -0.88 18.30
N LYS A 103 -6.09 0.24 18.66
CA LYS A 103 -5.45 1.55 18.83
C LYS A 103 -4.30 1.51 19.86
N SER A 104 -4.50 0.82 20.98
CA SER A 104 -3.46 0.64 22.00
C SER A 104 -2.27 -0.18 21.49
N LEU A 105 -2.52 -1.18 20.62
CA LEU A 105 -1.45 -1.95 19.96
C LEU A 105 -0.65 -1.09 18.98
N TYR A 106 -1.32 -0.20 18.22
CA TYR A 106 -0.66 0.75 17.31
C TYR A 106 0.26 1.71 18.07
N GLN A 107 -0.25 2.26 19.19
CA GLN A 107 0.54 3.11 20.08
C GLN A 107 1.76 2.37 20.66
N LYS A 108 1.62 1.08 20.99
CA LYS A 108 2.74 0.23 21.46
C LYS A 108 3.85 0.08 20.42
N TYR A 109 3.52 0.07 19.13
CA TYR A 109 4.51 0.08 18.03
C TYR A 109 5.02 1.49 17.68
N GLY A 110 4.60 2.53 18.39
CA GLY A 110 5.05 3.91 18.18
C GLY A 110 4.30 4.68 17.09
N VAL A 111 3.19 4.14 16.57
CA VAL A 111 2.29 4.90 15.67
C VAL A 111 1.58 5.98 16.49
N PRO A 112 1.59 7.26 16.08
CA PRO A 112 0.85 8.31 16.77
C PRO A 112 -0.66 8.04 16.81
N VAL A 113 -1.24 8.05 18.01
CA VAL A 113 -2.68 7.92 18.24
C VAL A 113 -3.27 9.22 18.78
N ASN A 114 -4.56 9.48 18.55
CA ASN A 114 -5.24 10.60 19.18
C ASN A 114 -5.83 10.22 20.54
N ASN A 115 -6.07 11.20 21.42
CA ASN A 115 -6.58 10.94 22.78
C ASN A 115 -8.11 10.76 22.88
N LYS A 116 -8.83 10.59 21.75
CA LYS A 116 -10.29 10.38 21.75
C LYS A 116 -10.62 8.88 21.85
N PRO A 117 -11.71 8.47 22.52
CA PRO A 117 -12.21 7.09 22.42
C PRO A 117 -12.54 6.72 20.97
N CYS A 118 -12.36 5.45 20.58
CA CYS A 118 -12.82 4.99 19.28
C CYS A 118 -14.36 5.06 19.21
N GLN A 119 -14.90 5.56 18.10
CA GLN A 119 -16.32 5.48 17.79
C GLN A 119 -16.56 4.40 16.73
N LYS A 120 -17.74 3.79 16.74
CA LYS A 120 -18.18 2.85 15.69
C LYS A 120 -18.00 3.51 14.32
N SER A 121 -17.33 2.80 13.43
CA SER A 121 -16.99 3.33 12.11
C SER A 121 -17.89 2.69 11.07
N VAL A 122 -18.69 3.54 10.41
CA VAL A 122 -19.68 3.15 9.41
C VAL A 122 -19.02 3.10 8.03
N ASN A 123 -19.36 2.12 7.19
CA ASN A 123 -19.00 2.08 5.78
C ASN A 123 -19.63 3.25 5.02
N ASP A 124 -18.84 3.99 4.26
CA ASP A 124 -19.34 4.93 3.23
C ASP A 124 -18.89 4.43 1.85
N ALA A 125 -19.61 4.79 0.79
CA ALA A 125 -19.45 4.21 -0.55
C ALA A 125 -18.06 4.41 -1.18
N THR A 126 -17.22 5.27 -0.58
CA THR A 126 -15.85 5.57 -1.03
C THR A 126 -14.75 4.98 -0.14
N SER A 127 -15.07 4.38 1.02
CA SER A 127 -14.06 3.91 1.98
C SER A 127 -14.58 2.89 2.98
N SER A 128 -13.78 1.86 3.24
CA SER A 128 -14.09 0.83 4.23
C SER A 128 -14.22 1.40 5.64
N ALA A 129 -15.04 0.74 6.46
CA ALA A 129 -15.20 1.02 7.89
C ALA A 129 -13.86 1.00 8.64
N TYR A 130 -12.90 0.21 8.16
CA TYR A 130 -11.51 0.18 8.61
C TYR A 130 -10.76 1.50 8.33
N HIS A 131 -10.83 2.03 7.10
CA HIS A 131 -10.28 3.35 6.77
C HIS A 131 -11.01 4.51 7.49
N ASN A 132 -12.28 4.34 7.84
CA ASN A 132 -13.01 5.28 8.69
C ASN A 132 -12.54 5.23 10.15
N TRP A 133 -12.33 4.03 10.72
CA TRP A 133 -11.73 3.88 12.05
C TRP A 133 -10.34 4.52 12.12
N GLN A 134 -9.50 4.25 11.11
CA GLN A 134 -8.15 4.81 10.98
C GLN A 134 -8.17 6.34 11.07
N ARG A 135 -8.99 7.00 10.24
CA ARG A 135 -9.13 8.46 10.19
C ARG A 135 -9.73 9.05 11.48
N ALA A 136 -10.60 8.31 12.17
CA ALA A 136 -11.20 8.76 13.43
C ALA A 136 -10.28 8.57 14.65
N SER A 137 -9.38 7.59 14.62
CA SER A 137 -8.76 7.04 15.84
C SER A 137 -7.26 7.28 15.96
N LEU A 138 -6.54 7.47 14.85
CA LEU A 138 -5.10 7.74 14.87
C LEU A 138 -4.80 9.25 14.96
N GLY A 139 -3.54 9.59 15.21
CA GLY A 139 -3.07 10.95 15.45
C GLY A 139 -2.69 11.69 14.16
N SER A 140 -1.75 12.64 14.28
CA SER A 140 -0.98 13.09 13.11
C SER A 140 -0.04 11.96 12.71
N ILE A 141 -0.38 11.26 11.64
CA ILE A 141 0.33 10.11 11.09
C ILE A 141 0.66 10.34 9.62
N THR A 142 1.64 9.59 9.14
CA THR A 142 1.73 9.23 7.73
C THR A 142 1.22 7.79 7.58
N VAL A 143 0.51 7.49 6.49
CA VAL A 143 0.02 6.15 6.20
C VAL A 143 -0.03 5.94 4.69
N SER A 144 0.41 4.80 4.19
CA SER A 144 0.50 4.54 2.75
C SER A 144 0.32 3.07 2.43
N ASP A 145 -0.54 2.78 1.47
CA ASP A 145 -0.72 1.49 0.85
C ASP A 145 0.53 1.14 0.01
N ILE A 146 0.93 -0.13 -0.02
CA ILE A 146 1.87 -0.63 -1.04
C ILE A 146 1.04 -1.16 -2.20
N ASP A 147 1.05 -0.43 -3.32
CA ASP A 147 0.39 -0.82 -4.57
C ASP A 147 1.01 -2.10 -5.15
N LEU A 148 2.32 -2.09 -5.41
CA LEU A 148 3.00 -3.14 -6.18
C LEU A 148 4.42 -3.43 -5.65
N PHE A 149 4.77 -4.70 -5.55
CA PHE A 149 6.14 -5.18 -5.35
C PHE A 149 6.73 -5.73 -6.67
N TYR A 150 8.00 -5.46 -6.91
CA TYR A 150 8.87 -6.29 -7.76
C TYR A 150 9.82 -7.10 -6.87
N LEU A 151 9.81 -8.43 -7.00
CA LEU A 151 10.66 -9.37 -6.25
C LEU A 151 11.42 -10.34 -7.15
N GLY A 152 11.43 -10.07 -8.46
CA GLY A 152 12.13 -10.87 -9.46
C GLY A 152 13.65 -10.76 -9.40
N ARG A 153 14.32 -11.34 -10.41
CA ARG A 153 15.78 -11.53 -10.41
C ARG A 153 16.56 -10.61 -11.37
N ASN A 154 15.88 -9.73 -12.11
CA ASN A 154 16.50 -8.95 -13.19
C ASN A 154 17.11 -7.63 -12.68
N ARG A 155 16.63 -7.12 -11.53
CA ARG A 155 17.11 -5.92 -10.83
C ARG A 155 16.96 -6.10 -9.31
N GLU A 156 17.31 -5.07 -8.55
CA GLU A 156 17.05 -5.02 -7.10
C GLU A 156 15.53 -4.99 -6.80
N LYS A 157 15.14 -5.46 -5.61
CA LYS A 157 13.72 -5.52 -5.21
C LYS A 157 13.16 -4.10 -5.19
N SER A 158 11.89 -3.90 -5.56
CA SER A 158 11.31 -2.56 -5.59
C SER A 158 9.90 -2.54 -4.99
N ILE A 159 9.56 -1.46 -4.30
CA ILE A 159 8.18 -1.07 -4.00
C ILE A 159 7.80 0.06 -4.96
N ILE A 160 6.67 -0.10 -5.66
CA ILE A 160 6.27 0.75 -6.77
C ILE A 160 4.87 1.33 -6.51
N GLU A 161 4.79 2.65 -6.33
CA GLU A 161 3.55 3.43 -6.26
C GLU A 161 2.96 3.59 -7.67
N LEU A 162 1.65 3.38 -7.86
CA LEU A 162 1.00 3.36 -9.20
C LEU A 162 0.06 4.55 -9.43
N LYS A 163 0.66 5.72 -9.67
CA LYS A 163 -0.09 6.95 -10.03
C LYS A 163 -0.56 6.92 -11.49
N ARG A 164 -1.73 7.51 -11.75
CA ARG A 164 -2.30 7.59 -13.11
C ARG A 164 -3.36 8.66 -13.25
N SER A 165 -3.29 9.48 -14.31
CA SER A 165 -4.15 10.66 -14.48
C SER A 165 -4.38 11.03 -15.95
N TYR A 166 -5.22 12.04 -16.19
CA TYR A 166 -5.51 12.57 -17.52
C TYR A 166 -4.46 13.57 -18.04
N ILE A 167 -3.36 13.78 -17.32
CA ILE A 167 -2.25 14.64 -17.73
C ILE A 167 -1.30 13.83 -18.63
N PRO A 168 -0.84 14.39 -19.78
CA PRO A 168 0.12 13.72 -20.65
C PRO A 168 1.40 13.28 -19.93
N LEU A 169 2.01 12.19 -20.41
CA LEU A 169 3.11 11.49 -19.75
C LEU A 169 4.32 12.41 -19.49
N GLU A 170 4.68 13.21 -20.49
CA GLU A 170 5.76 14.18 -20.43
C GLU A 170 5.50 15.29 -19.40
N ASN A 171 4.23 15.70 -19.25
CA ASN A 171 3.79 16.81 -18.42
C ASN A 171 3.47 16.46 -16.95
N TRP A 172 3.24 15.18 -16.62
CA TRP A 172 2.95 14.77 -15.24
C TRP A 172 4.21 14.67 -14.37
N SER A 173 4.06 15.01 -13.09
CA SER A 173 5.03 14.78 -12.02
C SER A 173 4.31 14.49 -10.69
N PRO A 174 4.95 13.76 -9.75
CA PRO A 174 4.38 13.49 -8.43
C PRO A 174 3.98 14.75 -7.66
N TYR A 175 2.78 14.75 -7.09
CA TYR A 175 2.24 15.90 -6.36
C TYR A 175 2.91 16.06 -5.00
N ARG A 176 3.26 17.31 -4.63
CA ARG A 176 3.96 17.61 -3.38
C ARG A 176 3.16 17.25 -2.13
N ASP A 177 1.84 17.29 -2.22
CA ASP A 177 0.94 16.96 -1.11
C ASP A 177 0.96 15.46 -0.76
N ASP A 178 1.32 14.60 -1.73
CA ASP A 178 1.55 13.16 -1.54
C ASP A 178 2.98 12.84 -1.01
N PHE A 179 3.90 13.82 -0.94
CA PHE A 179 5.31 13.53 -0.57
C PHE A 179 5.48 12.89 0.82
N PRO A 180 4.70 13.20 1.87
CA PRO A 180 4.77 12.47 3.15
C PRO A 180 4.48 10.97 3.02
N ASN A 181 3.67 10.59 2.04
CA ASN A 181 3.34 9.20 1.73
C ASN A 181 4.49 8.52 0.99
N PHE A 182 5.03 9.18 -0.04
CA PHE A 182 6.19 8.68 -0.78
C PHE A 182 7.45 8.58 0.09
N MET A 183 7.70 9.55 0.98
CA MET A 183 8.79 9.49 1.95
C MET A 183 8.60 8.33 2.94
N LEU A 184 7.36 8.01 3.33
CA LEU A 184 7.10 6.86 4.21
C LEU A 184 7.47 5.53 3.54
N LEU A 185 7.12 5.37 2.26
CA LEU A 185 7.50 4.19 1.48
C LEU A 185 9.01 4.17 1.19
N SER A 186 9.62 5.29 0.80
CA SER A 186 11.07 5.43 0.57
C SER A 186 11.90 5.12 1.83
N ASN A 187 11.51 5.64 3.00
CA ASN A 187 12.15 5.31 4.28
C ASN A 187 12.04 3.81 4.61
N LEU A 188 10.91 3.17 4.29
CA LEU A 188 10.76 1.72 4.46
C LEU A 188 11.69 0.95 3.52
N CYS A 189 11.75 1.35 2.24
CA CYS A 189 12.58 0.71 1.22
C CYS A 189 14.07 0.76 1.59
N SER A 190 14.54 1.96 1.96
CA SER A 190 15.91 2.23 2.44
C SER A 190 16.30 1.33 3.61
N SER A 191 15.36 1.06 4.53
CA SER A 191 15.62 0.20 5.70
C SER A 191 15.71 -1.30 5.38
N GLY A 192 15.20 -1.74 4.23
CA GLY A 192 15.12 -3.16 3.85
C GLY A 192 15.95 -3.58 2.64
N GLY A 193 16.64 -2.66 1.96
CA GLY A 193 17.33 -2.97 0.70
C GLY A 193 16.37 -3.17 -0.48
N TYR A 194 15.41 -2.26 -0.62
CA TYR A 194 14.51 -2.14 -1.77
C TYR A 194 14.69 -0.76 -2.42
N ASP A 195 14.45 -0.65 -3.73
CA ASP A 195 14.15 0.65 -4.35
C ASP A 195 12.75 1.14 -3.97
N PHE A 196 12.60 2.47 -3.92
CA PHE A 196 11.29 3.11 -4.04
C PHE A 196 11.14 3.79 -5.40
N LEU A 197 10.08 3.43 -6.13
CA LEU A 197 9.76 3.96 -7.44
C LEU A 197 8.32 4.50 -7.48
N ILE A 198 8.10 5.59 -8.21
CA ILE A 198 6.75 5.99 -8.61
C ILE A 198 6.59 5.68 -10.09
N SER A 199 5.64 4.83 -10.44
CA SER A 199 5.24 4.56 -11.81
C SER A 199 4.05 5.44 -12.18
N TYR A 200 4.10 6.00 -13.40
CA TYR A 200 3.02 6.80 -13.95
C TYR A 200 2.57 6.30 -15.33
N ASN A 201 1.26 6.05 -15.47
CA ASN A 201 0.61 5.76 -16.75
C ASN A 201 -0.54 6.75 -17.04
N VAL A 202 -0.93 6.91 -18.31
CA VAL A 202 -1.94 7.90 -18.73
C VAL A 202 -3.35 7.29 -18.70
N ARG A 203 -4.35 8.11 -18.38
CA ARG A 203 -5.77 7.82 -18.55
C ARG A 203 -6.38 8.66 -19.66
N HIS A 204 -7.24 8.06 -20.47
CA HIS A 204 -8.04 8.72 -21.51
C HIS A 204 -9.50 8.85 -21.05
N LYS A 205 -10.17 9.93 -21.45
CA LYS A 205 -11.56 10.22 -21.05
C LYS A 205 -12.62 9.66 -22.01
N SER A 206 -12.32 9.61 -23.30
CA SER A 206 -13.27 9.17 -24.34
C SER A 206 -12.51 8.61 -25.56
N PRO A 207 -12.62 7.30 -25.88
CA PRO A 207 -13.16 6.27 -24.99
C PRO A 207 -12.40 6.24 -23.65
N PHE A 208 -13.05 5.79 -22.58
CA PHE A 208 -12.33 5.57 -21.32
C PHE A 208 -11.33 4.43 -21.50
N ARG A 209 -10.07 4.69 -21.16
CA ARG A 209 -8.97 3.71 -21.18
C ARG A 209 -7.96 4.12 -20.12
N ASP A 210 -7.65 3.21 -19.22
CA ASP A 210 -6.42 3.26 -18.42
C ASP A 210 -5.32 2.66 -19.30
N ASP A 211 -4.27 3.43 -19.59
CA ASP A 211 -3.33 3.13 -20.68
C ASP A 211 -1.91 2.88 -20.15
N PRO A 212 -1.47 1.61 -20.06
CA PRO A 212 -0.14 1.25 -19.56
C PRO A 212 0.91 1.16 -20.67
N SER A 213 0.55 1.47 -21.93
CA SER A 213 1.43 1.21 -23.10
C SER A 213 2.77 1.93 -23.05
N MET A 214 2.80 3.13 -22.46
CA MET A 214 4.00 3.85 -22.06
C MET A 214 3.91 4.19 -20.57
N ILE A 215 4.99 3.91 -19.85
CA ILE A 215 5.14 4.16 -18.42
C ILE A 215 6.31 5.12 -18.21
N LYS A 216 6.14 6.07 -17.29
CA LYS A 216 7.19 6.96 -16.81
C LYS A 216 7.51 6.62 -15.36
N LEU A 217 8.74 6.20 -15.09
CA LEU A 217 9.20 5.92 -13.72
C LEU A 217 9.96 7.12 -13.17
N PHE A 218 9.76 7.40 -11.89
CA PHE A 218 10.47 8.41 -11.12
C PHE A 218 11.30 7.72 -10.05
N TYR A 219 12.61 7.96 -10.06
CA TYR A 219 13.57 7.36 -9.14
C TYR A 219 13.89 8.33 -8.00
N TYR A 220 14.08 7.78 -6.82
CA TYR A 220 14.45 8.50 -5.60
C TYR A 220 15.54 7.72 -4.87
N ASP A 221 16.46 8.43 -4.21
CA ASP A 221 17.44 7.82 -3.30
C ASP A 221 16.92 7.72 -1.85
N ASP A 222 17.73 7.15 -0.95
CA ASP A 222 17.46 7.00 0.49
C ASP A 222 17.21 8.34 1.21
N ALA A 223 17.61 9.47 0.62
CA ALA A 223 17.36 10.82 1.13
C ALA A 223 16.13 11.47 0.46
N PHE A 224 15.33 10.68 -0.27
CA PHE A 224 14.19 11.08 -1.08
C PHE A 224 14.50 12.20 -2.10
N GLN A 225 15.75 12.30 -2.57
CA GLN A 225 16.11 13.19 -3.68
C GLN A 225 15.85 12.48 -5.00
N SER A 226 15.28 13.20 -5.98
CA SER A 226 14.96 12.58 -7.27
C SER A 226 16.21 12.36 -8.10
N GLN A 227 16.45 11.10 -8.46
CA GLN A 227 17.55 10.65 -9.31
C GLN A 227 17.21 10.72 -10.81
N GLY A 228 16.03 11.25 -11.15
CA GLY A 228 15.57 11.47 -12.52
C GLY A 228 14.36 10.61 -12.90
N THR A 229 14.11 10.51 -14.22
CA THR A 229 13.00 9.74 -14.78
C THR A 229 13.39 9.01 -16.06
N ILE A 230 12.87 7.80 -16.24
CA ILE A 230 12.85 7.11 -17.54
C ILE A 230 11.42 7.07 -18.08
N THR A 231 11.28 6.97 -19.41
CA THR A 231 10.02 6.63 -20.08
C THR A 231 10.28 5.41 -20.95
N LEU A 232 9.45 4.38 -20.81
CA LEU A 232 9.63 3.06 -21.41
C LEU A 232 8.27 2.43 -21.76
N ASN A 233 8.27 1.37 -22.55
CA ASN A 233 7.05 0.66 -22.92
C ASN A 233 6.69 -0.45 -21.90
N PHE A 234 5.46 -0.97 -21.96
CA PHE A 234 5.01 -1.97 -20.99
C PHE A 234 5.87 -3.25 -20.94
N GLU A 235 6.42 -3.74 -22.06
CA GLU A 235 7.27 -4.93 -22.06
C GLU A 235 8.60 -4.67 -21.31
N GLU A 236 9.16 -3.47 -21.45
CA GLU A 236 10.36 -3.03 -20.72
C GLU A 236 10.08 -2.94 -19.21
N PHE A 237 8.87 -2.52 -18.82
CA PHE A 237 8.41 -2.54 -17.43
C PHE A 237 8.24 -3.98 -16.92
N ALA A 238 7.43 -4.81 -17.59
CA ALA A 238 7.12 -6.17 -17.16
C ALA A 238 8.34 -7.11 -17.14
N SER A 239 9.39 -6.82 -17.93
CA SER A 239 10.67 -7.54 -17.88
C SER A 239 11.74 -6.88 -16.99
N ALA A 240 11.39 -5.77 -16.31
CA ALA A 240 12.25 -5.00 -15.40
C ALA A 240 13.58 -4.52 -16.02
N LYS A 241 13.51 -4.02 -17.26
CA LYS A 241 14.64 -3.44 -18.03
C LYS A 241 14.80 -1.93 -17.75
N TYR A 242 14.87 -1.56 -16.47
CA TYR A 242 14.89 -0.17 -15.97
C TYR A 242 15.61 -0.09 -14.63
#